data_AF-A0A383AE00-F1
#
_entry.id   AF-A0A383AE00-F1
#
_cell.length_a   1.000
_cell.length_b   1.000
_cell.length_c   1.000
_cell.angle_alpha   90.00
_cell.angle_beta   90.00
_cell.angle_gamma   90.00
#
_symmetry.space_group_name_H-M   'P 1'
#
loop_
_entity.id
_entity.type
_entity.pdbx_description
1 polymer ?
#
loop_
_entity_poly.entity_id
_entity_poly.type
_entity_poly.pdbx_seq_one_letter_code
_entity_poly.pdbx_strand_id
1 'polypeptide(L)'
;MHPGDNGDIAMVRWPAEVDRLDRLRTAGTPRLVLVAPHAPPFTVTDALEDWVRMPADEGDVRARARCLIERCDNGVAHEPELADDRVLRFGRWWTTLTPVEARL
;
A
#
# COMPACT_ATOMS: atom_id res chain seq x y z
N MET A 1 -23.56 -14.45 3.80
CA MET A 1 -22.82 -13.24 3.42
C MET A 1 -22.99 -12.25 4.57
N HIS A 2 -21.97 -12.11 5.41
CA HIS A 2 -21.99 -11.13 6.51
C HIS A 2 -21.66 -9.74 5.95
N PRO A 3 -22.37 -8.67 6.38
CA PRO A 3 -22.08 -7.32 5.95
C PRO A 3 -20.85 -6.83 6.73
N GLY A 4 -19.66 -6.93 6.14
CA GLY A 4 -18.43 -6.51 6.80
C GLY A 4 -17.15 -6.61 5.96
N ASP A 5 -17.07 -7.59 5.05
CA ASP A 5 -15.85 -7.79 4.26
C ASP A 5 -15.97 -7.15 2.88
N ASN A 6 -15.50 -5.90 2.80
CA ASN A 6 -15.24 -5.23 1.54
C ASN A 6 -13.75 -5.40 1.19
N GLY A 7 -13.31 -6.64 0.93
CA GLY A 7 -12.00 -6.99 0.36
C GLY A 7 -10.75 -6.72 1.23
N ASP A 8 -10.35 -7.69 2.05
CA ASP A 8 -8.99 -8.04 2.52
C ASP A 8 -7.96 -6.93 2.90
N ILE A 9 -8.38 -5.80 3.48
CA ILE A 9 -7.44 -4.85 4.12
C ILE A 9 -7.57 -4.89 5.64
N ALA A 10 -6.44 -5.06 6.33
CA ALA A 10 -6.37 -5.01 7.79
C ALA A 10 -6.48 -3.56 8.31
N MET A 11 -7.43 -3.28 9.19
CA MET A 11 -7.46 -2.01 9.93
C MET A 11 -6.62 -2.10 11.20
N VAL A 12 -5.78 -1.11 11.49
CA VAL A 12 -4.85 -1.10 12.64
C VAL A 12 -4.88 0.26 13.34
N ARG A 13 -5.07 0.30 14.66
CA ARG A 13 -5.07 1.56 15.43
C ARG A 13 -3.66 1.98 15.80
N TRP A 14 -3.28 3.20 15.42
CA TRP A 14 -2.01 3.79 15.80
C TRP A 14 -2.19 4.83 16.93
N PRO A 15 -1.32 4.82 17.97
CA PRO A 15 -0.16 3.95 18.19
C PRO A 15 -0.47 2.66 18.97
N ALA A 16 -1.74 2.43 19.35
CA ALA A 16 -2.13 1.37 20.28
C ALA A 16 -1.81 -0.07 19.81
N GLU A 17 -1.69 -0.30 18.50
CA GLU A 17 -1.49 -1.61 17.90
C GLU A 17 -0.16 -1.71 17.12
N VAL A 18 0.91 -1.06 17.59
CA VAL A 18 2.23 -1.06 16.92
C VAL A 18 2.75 -2.48 16.62
N ASP A 19 2.68 -3.40 17.58
CA ASP A 19 3.14 -4.79 17.37
C ASP A 19 2.33 -5.54 16.30
N ARG A 20 1.04 -5.17 16.14
CA ARG A 20 0.21 -5.73 15.07
C ARG A 20 0.54 -5.10 13.73
N LEU A 21 0.82 -3.79 13.71
CA LEU A 21 1.27 -3.10 12.51
C LEU A 21 2.55 -3.73 11.95
N ASP A 22 3.55 -3.97 12.81
CA ASP A 22 4.82 -4.55 12.41
C ASP A 22 4.67 -5.99 11.90
N ARG A 23 3.83 -6.81 12.54
CA ARG A 23 3.52 -8.15 12.03
C ARG A 23 2.86 -8.13 10.65
N LEU A 24 1.93 -7.21 10.41
CA LEU A 24 1.29 -7.07 9.11
C LEU A 24 2.29 -6.62 8.03
N ARG A 25 3.20 -5.70 8.37
CA ARG A 25 4.32 -5.28 7.51
C ARG A 25 5.18 -6.46 7.09
N THR A 26 5.64 -7.26 8.06
CA THR A 26 6.41 -8.48 7.77
C THR A 26 5.63 -9.48 6.90
N ALA A 27 4.32 -9.61 7.11
CA ALA A 27 3.47 -10.51 6.34
C ALA A 27 3.06 -9.98 4.95
N GLY A 28 3.42 -8.74 4.59
CA GLY A 28 3.00 -8.14 3.32
C GLY A 28 1.48 -7.95 3.18
N THR A 29 0.76 -7.84 4.30
CA THR A 29 -0.71 -7.74 4.29
C THR A 29 -1.17 -6.28 4.14
N PRO A 30 -1.94 -5.92 3.09
CA PRO A 30 -2.52 -4.58 2.93
C PRO A 30 -3.20 -4.07 4.20
N ARG A 31 -2.91 -2.83 4.60
CA ARG A 31 -3.35 -2.28 5.89
C ARG A 31 -3.69 -0.80 5.84
N LEU A 32 -4.83 -0.47 6.46
CA LEU A 32 -5.24 0.92 6.70
C LEU A 32 -5.03 1.27 8.17
N VAL A 33 -4.18 2.26 8.42
CA VAL A 33 -3.84 2.70 9.78
C VAL A 33 -4.79 3.80 10.25
N LEU A 34 -5.51 3.52 11.33
CA LEU A 34 -6.41 4.44 12.01
C LEU A 34 -5.61 5.22 13.07
N VAL A 35 -5.17 6.43 12.71
CA VAL A 35 -4.30 7.27 13.53
C VAL A 35 -5.13 8.01 14.57
N ALA A 36 -4.81 7.85 15.86
CA ALA A 36 -5.53 8.56 16.92
C ALA A 36 -5.38 10.10 16.79
N PRO A 37 -6.37 10.90 17.25
CA PRO A 37 -6.43 12.34 17.00
C PRO A 37 -5.16 13.11 17.37
N HIS A 38 -4.53 12.73 18.49
CA HIS A 38 -3.33 13.37 19.04
C HIS A 38 -2.07 12.50 18.95
N ALA A 39 -2.12 11.42 18.17
CA ALA A 39 -0.93 10.64 17.90
C ALA A 39 0.08 11.47 17.08
N PRO A 40 1.39 11.19 17.21
CA PRO A 40 2.40 11.70 16.31
C PRO A 40 2.02 11.48 14.83
N PRO A 41 2.60 12.26 13.89
CA PRO A 41 2.43 12.02 12.46
C PRO A 41 2.72 10.56 12.11
N PHE A 42 1.86 9.97 11.28
CA PHE A 42 2.07 8.62 10.78
C PHE A 42 2.80 8.70 9.44
N THR A 43 3.88 7.93 9.32
CA THR A 43 4.67 7.84 8.09
C THR A 43 4.40 6.49 7.43
N VAL A 44 3.88 6.53 6.21
CA VAL A 44 3.69 5.36 5.36
C VAL A 44 5.06 4.83 4.92
N THR A 45 5.32 3.54 5.13
CA THR A 45 6.63 2.94 4.82
C THR A 45 6.65 2.12 3.53
N ASP A 46 5.50 1.71 3.01
CA ASP A 46 5.41 0.88 1.82
C ASP A 46 4.09 1.11 1.06
N ALA A 47 3.98 0.54 -0.14
CA ALA A 47 2.84 0.72 -1.01
C ALA A 47 1.53 0.08 -0.49
N LEU A 48 1.64 -0.91 0.40
CA LEU A 48 0.53 -1.67 0.98
C LEU A 48 -0.03 -1.00 2.25
N GLU A 49 0.39 0.23 2.53
CA GLU A 49 0.00 0.99 3.70
C GLU A 49 -0.63 2.34 3.30
N ASP A 50 -1.73 2.67 3.97
CA ASP A 50 -2.37 3.99 3.93
C ASP A 50 -2.87 4.32 5.34
N TRP A 51 -3.34 5.55 5.55
CA TRP A 51 -3.82 5.97 6.87
C TRP A 51 -4.94 7.00 6.81
N VAL A 52 -5.66 7.10 7.92
CA VAL A 52 -6.67 8.12 8.18
C VAL A 52 -6.63 8.52 9.66
N ARG A 53 -6.72 9.82 9.95
CA ARG A 53 -6.74 10.32 11.34
C ARG A 53 -8.17 10.34 11.87
N MET A 54 -8.34 9.77 13.05
CA MET A 54 -9.62 9.72 13.75
C MET A 54 -9.85 10.99 14.58
N PRO A 55 -11.11 11.40 14.81
CA PRO A 55 -12.31 10.88 14.14
C PRO A 55 -12.31 11.26 12.66
N ALA A 56 -12.77 10.34 11.81
CA ALA A 56 -12.97 10.55 10.38
C ALA A 56 -14.38 10.12 10.01
N ASP A 57 -14.90 10.70 8.92
CA ASP A 57 -16.15 10.23 8.35
C ASP A 57 -15.99 8.79 7.84
N GLU A 58 -17.02 7.96 8.00
CA GLU A 58 -16.95 6.57 7.53
C GLU A 58 -16.74 6.48 6.02
N GLY A 59 -17.26 7.45 5.25
CA GLY A 59 -17.04 7.58 3.82
C GLY A 59 -15.57 7.79 3.49
N ASP A 60 -14.86 8.60 4.26
CA ASP A 60 -13.41 8.81 4.09
C ASP A 60 -12.62 7.53 4.39
N VAL A 61 -12.98 6.81 5.46
CA VAL A 61 -12.36 5.52 5.80
C VAL A 61 -12.56 4.51 4.67
N ARG A 62 -13.78 4.40 4.16
CA ARG A 62 -14.10 3.50 3.03
C ARG A 62 -13.38 3.90 1.75
N ALA A 63 -13.32 5.18 1.43
CA ALA A 63 -12.63 5.69 0.26
C ALA A 63 -11.13 5.35 0.34
N ARG A 64 -10.49 5.57 1.50
CA ARG A 64 -9.09 5.22 1.74
C ARG A 64 -8.83 3.72 1.58
N ALA A 65 -9.67 2.89 2.19
CA ALA A 65 -9.57 1.44 2.04
C ALA A 65 -9.68 1.03 0.57
N ARG A 66 -10.70 1.53 -0.15
CA ARG A 66 -10.88 1.22 -1.57
C ARG A 66 -9.68 1.65 -2.43
N CYS A 67 -9.13 2.85 -2.23
CA CYS A 67 -7.94 3.29 -2.94
C CYS A 67 -6.73 2.40 -2.67
N LEU A 68 -6.61 1.86 -1.45
CA LEU A 68 -5.55 0.91 -1.13
C LEU A 68 -5.79 -0.46 -1.80
N ILE A 69 -7.03 -0.95 -1.89
CA ILE A 69 -7.37 -2.19 -2.63
C ILE A 69 -7.00 -2.00 -4.10
N GLU A 70 -7.49 -0.92 -4.72
CA GLU A 70 -7.22 -0.62 -6.13
C GLU A 70 -5.71 -0.47 -6.38
N ARG A 71 -4.95 0.07 -5.43
CA ARG A 71 -3.49 0.15 -5.52
C ARG A 71 -2.83 -1.22 -5.41
N CYS A 72 -3.34 -2.13 -4.59
CA CYS A 72 -2.83 -3.50 -4.52
C CYS A 72 -3.13 -4.24 -5.83
N ASP A 73 -4.37 -4.19 -6.29
CA ASP A 73 -4.82 -4.88 -7.51
C ASP A 73 -4.09 -4.37 -8.77
N ASN A 74 -3.85 -3.05 -8.86
CA ASN A 74 -3.14 -2.45 -9.99
C ASN A 74 -1.61 -2.40 -9.78
N GLY A 75 -1.13 -2.52 -8.55
CA GLY A 75 0.27 -2.35 -8.15
C GLY A 75 1.08 -3.64 -8.10
N VAL A 76 0.43 -4.82 -8.07
CA VAL A 76 1.10 -6.11 -8.33
C VAL A 76 1.63 -6.19 -9.79
N ALA A 77 1.19 -5.28 -10.69
CA ALA A 77 1.66 -5.20 -12.07
C ALA A 77 2.87 -4.26 -12.31
N HIS A 78 3.66 -3.96 -11.28
CA HIS A 78 4.73 -2.97 -11.39
C HIS A 78 6.02 -3.36 -10.68
N GLU A 79 6.32 -4.66 -10.60
CA GLU A 79 7.74 -5.04 -10.57
C GLU A 79 8.33 -4.61 -11.92
N PRO A 80 9.37 -3.77 -11.94
CA PRO A 80 10.01 -3.41 -13.20
C PRO A 80 10.53 -4.68 -13.88
N GLU A 81 9.81 -5.14 -14.90
CA GLU A 81 10.24 -6.26 -15.71
C GLU A 81 11.36 -5.79 -16.63
N LEU A 82 12.52 -6.42 -16.49
CA LEU A 82 13.59 -6.33 -17.47
C LEU A 82 13.44 -7.50 -18.42
N ALA A 83 12.92 -7.25 -19.62
CA ALA A 83 12.96 -8.24 -20.69
C ALA A 83 14.42 -8.41 -21.18
N ASP A 84 14.75 -9.59 -21.72
CA ASP A 84 16.09 -10.12 -22.07
C ASP A 84 17.01 -9.23 -22.96
N ASP A 85 16.64 -7.99 -23.25
CA ASP A 85 17.29 -7.10 -24.19
C ASP A 85 17.22 -5.59 -23.82
N ARG A 86 17.16 -5.26 -22.53
CA ARG A 86 17.32 -3.89 -21.97
C ARG A 86 16.07 -3.01 -22.04
N VAL A 87 14.88 -3.58 -22.11
CA VAL A 87 13.65 -2.79 -21.99
C VAL A 87 13.16 -2.85 -20.56
N LEU A 88 13.15 -1.69 -19.88
CA LEU A 88 12.53 -1.52 -18.57
C LEU A 88 11.06 -1.16 -18.75
N ARG A 89 10.19 -1.99 -18.20
CA ARG A 89 8.73 -1.77 -18.24
C ARG A 89 8.21 -1.43 -16.86
N PHE A 90 7.39 -0.39 -16.77
CA PHE A 90 6.67 -0.02 -15.56
C PHE A 90 5.23 0.28 -15.96
N GLY A 91 4.36 -0.73 -15.89
CA GLY A 91 2.96 -0.65 -16.34
C GLY A 91 2.83 -0.24 -17.81
N ARG A 92 2.21 0.91 -18.07
CA ARG A 92 2.05 1.43 -19.44
C ARG A 92 3.29 2.12 -20.00
N TRP A 93 4.29 2.39 -19.16
CA TRP A 93 5.50 3.09 -19.55
C TRP A 93 6.60 2.08 -19.86
N TRP A 94 7.36 2.36 -20.92
CA TRP A 94 8.50 1.57 -21.35
C TRP A 94 9.65 2.50 -21.71
N THR A 95 10.88 2.08 -21.41
CA THR A 95 12.10 2.73 -21.89
C THR A 95 13.16 1.69 -22.22
N THR A 96 14.03 2.00 -23.17
CA THR A 96 15.26 1.24 -23.38
C THR A 96 16.33 1.74 -22.41
N LEU A 97 16.98 0.81 -21.72
CA LEU A 97 18.16 1.08 -20.90
C LEU A 97 19.38 1.08 -21.82
N THR A 98 20.21 2.09 -21.67
CA THR A 98 21.54 2.09 -22.27
C THR A 98 22.41 1.01 -21.60
N PRO A 99 23.52 0.57 -22.23
CA PRO A 99 24.42 -0.44 -21.65
C PRO A 99 25.01 -0.07 -20.28
N VAL A 100 25.02 1.22 -19.93
CA VAL A 100 25.51 1.71 -18.62
C VAL A 100 24.42 1.59 -17.55
N GLU A 101 23.17 1.84 -17.90
CA GLU A 101 22.02 1.77 -16.98
C GLU A 101 21.62 0.32 -16.65
N ALA A 102 21.90 -0.64 -17.54
CA ALA A 102 21.60 -2.07 -17.36
C ALA A 102 22.58 -2.83 -16.43
N ARG A 103 23.50 -2.14 -15.74
CA ARG A 103 24.55 -2.75 -14.88
C ARG A 103 24.32 -2.56 -13.38
N LEU A 104 23.18 -2.00 -12.97
CA LEU A 104 22.84 -1.74 -11.56
C LEU A 104 22.57 -3.02 -10.77
#